data_AF-A0A6G1SSE6-F1
#
_entry.id   AF-A0A6G1SSE6-F1
#
_cell.length_a   1.000
_cell.length_b   1.000
_cell.length_c   1.000
_cell.angle_alpha   90.00
_cell.angle_beta   90.00
_cell.angle_gamma   90.00
#
_symmetry.space_group_name_H-M   'P 1'
#
loop_
_entity.id
_entity.type
_entity.pdbx_description
1 polymer ?
#
loop_
_entity_poly.entity_id
_entity_poly.type
_entity_poly.pdbx_seq_one_letter_code
_entity_poly.pdbx_strand_id
1 'polypeptide(L)'
;MTEFAVLLLFVAAVAAFVLWPTPPAEAGPTVDDLRVEHDQLLDELRELDEDAAAGRISPDDRRDGRRALGGRLRTVTEALRERGETAGQRG
;
A
#
# COMPACT_ATOMS: atom_id res chain seq x y z
N MET A 1 0.69 -36.76 -8.30
CA MET A 1 -0.76 -36.43 -8.32
C MET A 1 -1.13 -35.27 -7.39
N THR A 2 -0.37 -34.99 -6.33
CA THR A 2 -0.62 -33.89 -5.37
C THR A 2 -0.34 -32.49 -5.92
N GLU A 3 0.63 -32.32 -6.81
CA GLU A 3 1.01 -31.01 -7.37
C GLU A 3 -0.14 -30.33 -8.14
N PHE A 4 -0.87 -31.09 -8.97
CA PHE A 4 -2.05 -30.58 -9.67
C PHE A 4 -3.21 -30.26 -8.72
N ALA A 5 -3.31 -30.94 -7.58
CA ALA A 5 -4.34 -30.68 -6.59
C ALA A 5 -4.10 -29.34 -5.86
N VAL A 6 -2.84 -28.99 -5.59
CA VAL A 6 -2.47 -27.70 -5.00
C VAL A 6 -2.76 -26.55 -5.98
N LEU A 7 -2.43 -26.74 -7.25
CA LEU A 7 -2.74 -25.76 -8.31
C LEU A 7 -4.25 -25.53 -8.47
N LEU A 8 -5.05 -26.60 -8.51
CA LEU A 8 -6.50 -26.48 -8.59
C LEU A 8 -7.11 -25.79 -7.37
N LEU A 9 -6.58 -26.09 -6.18
CA LEU A 9 -7.03 -25.46 -4.95
C LEU A 9 -6.70 -23.96 -4.91
N PHE A 10 -5.51 -23.58 -5.41
CA PHE A 10 -5.13 -22.18 -5.54
C PHE A 10 -6.01 -21.42 -6.55
N VAL A 11 -6.27 -22.01 -7.72
CA VAL A 11 -7.16 -21.42 -8.73
C VAL A 11 -8.58 -21.26 -8.18
N ALA A 12 -9.09 -22.24 -7.44
CA ALA A 12 -10.40 -22.16 -6.80
C ALA A 12 -10.47 -21.05 -5.74
N ALA A 13 -9.41 -20.86 -4.95
CA ALA A 13 -9.33 -19.79 -3.95
C ALA A 13 -9.31 -18.40 -4.59
N VAL A 14 -8.54 -18.22 -5.67
CA VAL A 14 -8.51 -16.96 -6.42
C VAL A 14 -9.86 -16.68 -7.07
N ALA A 15 -10.48 -17.69 -7.69
CA ALA A 15 -11.82 -17.54 -8.29
C ALA A 15 -12.87 -17.14 -7.25
N ALA A 16 -12.84 -17.74 -6.06
CA ALA A 16 -13.73 -17.40 -4.96
C ALA A 16 -13.49 -15.97 -4.43
N PHE A 17 -12.23 -15.51 -4.37
CA PHE A 17 -11.88 -14.15 -3.98
C PHE A 17 -12.38 -13.11 -5.00
N VAL A 18 -12.24 -13.40 -6.30
CA VAL A 18 -12.71 -12.51 -7.39
C VAL A 18 -14.24 -12.45 -7.45
N LEU A 19 -14.92 -13.56 -7.18
CA LEU A 19 -16.39 -13.62 -7.15
C LEU A 19 -16.99 -13.11 -5.83
N TRP A 20 -16.15 -12.77 -4.85
CA TRP A 20 -16.64 -12.27 -3.58
C TRP A 20 -17.35 -10.93 -3.82
N PRO A 21 -18.61 -10.77 -3.37
CA PRO A 21 -19.36 -9.55 -3.60
C PRO A 21 -18.63 -8.39 -2.96
N THR A 22 -18.07 -7.51 -3.78
CA THR A 22 -17.46 -6.27 -3.33
C THR A 22 -18.54 -5.46 -2.60
N PRO A 23 -18.35 -5.08 -1.33
CA PRO A 23 -19.27 -4.17 -0.66
C PRO A 23 -19.45 -2.90 -1.50
N PRO A 24 -20.61 -2.23 -1.43
CA PRO A 24 -20.85 -0.99 -2.17
C PRO A 24 -19.68 -0.04 -1.91
N ALA A 25 -19.07 0.47 -2.99
CA ALA A 25 -17.86 1.29 -2.95
C ALA A 25 -17.98 2.33 -1.83
N GLU A 26 -17.28 2.09 -0.73
CA GLU A 26 -17.19 3.07 0.34
C GLU A 26 -16.65 4.36 -0.26
N ALA A 27 -17.18 5.50 0.19
CA ALA A 27 -16.61 6.80 -0.15
C ALA A 27 -15.10 6.66 0.00
N GLY A 28 -14.33 6.96 -1.06
CA GLY A 28 -12.89 6.70 -1.10
C GLY A 28 -12.19 7.21 0.17
N PRO A 29 -10.97 6.71 0.47
CA PRO A 29 -10.33 6.79 1.79
C PRO A 29 -10.53 8.15 2.43
N THR A 30 -10.79 8.29 3.72
CA THR A 30 -10.96 9.62 4.34
C THR A 30 -9.65 10.40 4.41
N VAL A 31 -9.69 11.68 4.81
CA VAL A 31 -8.45 12.46 5.06
C VAL A 31 -7.65 11.85 6.21
N ASP A 32 -8.33 11.34 7.25
CA ASP A 32 -7.67 10.70 8.37
C ASP A 32 -7.05 9.35 7.97
N ASP A 33 -7.71 8.58 7.10
CA ASP A 33 -7.12 7.35 6.54
C ASP A 33 -5.84 7.65 5.74
N LEU A 34 -5.86 8.71 4.93
CA LEU A 34 -4.66 9.14 4.19
C LEU A 34 -3.54 9.63 5.12
N ARG A 35 -3.87 10.27 6.25
CA ARG A 35 -2.85 10.67 7.25
C ARG A 35 -2.22 9.45 7.90
N VAL A 36 -3.05 8.48 8.30
CA VAL A 36 -2.57 7.21 8.86
C VAL A 36 -1.70 6.48 7.85
N GLU A 37 -2.10 6.41 6.58
CA GLU A 37 -1.30 5.78 5.53
C GLU A 37 0.01 6.55 5.28
N HIS A 38 -0.01 7.88 5.29
CA HIS A 38 1.19 8.70 5.16
C HIS A 38 2.21 8.40 6.26
N ASP A 39 1.76 8.35 7.52
CA ASP A 39 2.64 8.10 8.65
C ASP A 39 3.19 6.66 8.64
N GLN A 40 2.36 5.68 8.27
CA GLN A 40 2.80 4.30 8.06
C GLN A 40 3.90 4.20 6.98
N LEU A 41 3.75 4.89 5.86
CA LEU A 41 4.75 4.89 4.79
C LEU A 41 6.07 5.53 5.22
N LEU A 42 6.03 6.53 6.10
CA LEU A 42 7.24 7.11 6.69
C LEU A 42 7.93 6.15 7.66
N ASP A 43 7.15 5.42 8.47
CA ASP A 43 7.67 4.38 9.35
C ASP A 43 8.29 3.22 8.57
N GLU A 44 7.64 2.75 7.50
CA GLU A 44 8.18 1.72 6.60
C GLU A 44 9.48 2.18 5.92
N LEU A 45 9.56 3.45 5.49
CA LEU A 45 10.79 4.01 4.93
C LEU A 45 11.92 4.03 5.96
N ARG A 46 11.61 4.34 7.21
CA ARG A 46 12.57 4.32 8.31
C ARG A 46 13.05 2.89 8.58
N GLU A 47 12.15 1.93 8.69
CA GLU A 47 12.48 0.53 8.91
C GLU A 47 13.36 -0.02 7.78
N LEU A 48 13.05 0.32 6.52
CA LEU A 48 13.87 -0.05 5.36
C LEU A 48 15.30 0.51 5.45
N ASP A 49 15.45 1.77 5.87
CA ASP A 49 16.77 2.40 6.04
C ASP A 49 17.53 1.78 7.24
N GLU A 50 16.83 1.40 8.32
CA GLU A 50 17.40 0.67 9.47
C GLU A 50 17.84 -0.74 9.10
N ASP A 51 17.04 -1.48 8.34
CA ASP A 51 17.38 -2.81 7.82
C ASP A 51 18.60 -2.77 6.91
N ALA A 52 18.69 -1.76 6.05
CA ALA A 52 19.87 -1.56 5.22
C ALA A 52 21.11 -1.22 6.05
N ALA A 53 20.97 -0.37 7.07
CA ALA A 53 22.07 -0.03 7.97
C ALA A 53 22.54 -1.23 8.81
N ALA A 54 21.61 -2.11 9.20
CA ALA A 54 21.90 -3.37 9.89
C ALA A 54 22.46 -4.46 8.95
N GLY A 55 22.49 -4.23 7.64
CA GLY A 55 22.92 -5.20 6.64
C GLY A 55 21.96 -6.39 6.48
N ARG A 56 20.69 -6.24 6.87
CA ARG A 56 19.65 -7.27 6.73
C ARG A 56 19.12 -7.37 5.30
N ILE A 57 19.23 -6.29 4.53
CA ILE A 57 18.82 -6.22 3.12
C ILE A 57 19.96 -5.71 2.24
N SER A 58 19.93 -6.04 0.96
CA SER A 58 20.94 -5.57 0.01
C SER A 58 20.73 -4.09 -0.37
N PRO A 59 21.77 -3.41 -0.87
CA PRO A 59 21.63 -2.05 -1.40
C PRO A 59 20.63 -1.93 -2.55
N ASP A 60 20.50 -2.98 -3.38
CA ASP A 60 19.54 -3.03 -4.49
C ASP A 60 18.12 -3.16 -3.97
N ASP A 61 17.88 -4.05 -2.99
CA ASP A 61 16.57 -4.19 -2.33
C ASP A 61 16.14 -2.89 -1.64
N ARG A 62 17.08 -2.21 -0.99
CA ARG A 62 16.84 -0.89 -0.39
C ARG A 62 16.42 0.13 -1.46
N ARG A 63 17.09 0.14 -2.60
CA ARG A 63 16.80 1.09 -3.69
C ARG A 63 15.41 0.85 -4.28
N ASP A 64 15.07 -0.41 -4.50
CA ASP A 64 13.77 -0.80 -5.05
C ASP A 64 12.64 -0.54 -4.05
N GLY A 65 12.87 -0.86 -2.76
CA GLY A 65 11.96 -0.53 -1.67
C GLY A 65 11.71 0.99 -1.56
N ARG A 66 12.76 1.81 -1.59
CA ARG A 66 12.62 3.29 -1.56
C ARG A 66 11.85 3.82 -2.76
N ARG A 67 12.05 3.23 -3.95
CA ARG A 67 11.31 3.66 -5.16
C ARG A 67 9.83 3.31 -5.04
N ALA A 68 9.50 2.11 -4.56
CA ALA A 68 8.13 1.66 -4.36
C ALA A 68 7.41 2.53 -3.31
N LEU A 69 7.99 2.65 -2.12
CA LEU A 69 7.42 3.44 -1.02
C LEU A 69 7.35 4.93 -1.36
N GLY A 70 8.39 5.48 -2.00
CA GLY A 70 8.41 6.88 -2.41
C GLY A 70 7.34 7.23 -3.45
N GLY A 71 7.04 6.30 -4.38
CA GLY A 71 5.93 6.45 -5.32
C GLY A 71 4.59 6.53 -4.61
N ARG A 72 4.33 5.62 -3.67
CA ARG A 72 3.10 5.58 -2.89
C ARG A 72 2.94 6.79 -1.97
N LEU A 73 4.02 7.18 -1.29
CA LEU A 73 4.04 8.37 -0.42
C LEU A 73 3.70 9.65 -1.20
N ARG A 74 4.20 9.77 -2.44
CA ARG A 74 3.85 10.89 -3.32
C ARG A 74 2.35 10.92 -3.62
N THR A 75 1.76 9.79 -4.01
CA THR A 75 0.33 9.68 -4.28
C THR A 75 -0.52 10.07 -3.07
N VAL A 76 -0.18 9.56 -1.88
CA VAL A 76 -0.90 9.89 -0.63
C VAL A 76 -0.75 11.38 -0.29
N THR A 77 0.45 11.94 -0.44
CA THR A 77 0.70 13.37 -0.20
C THR A 77 -0.10 14.26 -1.17
N GLU A 78 -0.18 13.88 -2.44
CA GLU A 78 -0.98 14.60 -3.45
C GLU A 78 -2.47 14.53 -3.10
N ALA A 79 -2.99 13.36 -2.73
CA ALA A 79 -4.38 13.19 -2.29
C ALA A 79 -4.72 13.98 -1.00
N LEU A 80 -3.77 14.07 -0.06
CA LEU A 80 -3.91 14.90 1.14
C LEU A 80 -3.96 16.40 0.78
N ARG A 81 -3.10 16.84 -0.14
CA ARG A 81 -3.07 18.23 -0.61
C ARG A 81 -4.40 18.62 -1.26
N GLU A 82 -4.88 17.83 -2.22
CA GLU A 82 -6.12 18.11 -2.94
C GLU A 82 -7.33 18.23 -2.00
N ARG A 83 -7.41 17.36 -0.99
CA ARG A 83 -8.51 17.38 -0.02
C ARG A 83 -8.38 18.48 1.03
N GLY A 84 -7.15 18.83 1.41
CA GLY A 84 -6.86 19.97 2.28
C GLY A 84 -7.22 21.30 1.60
N GLU A 85 -6.92 21.44 0.31
CA GLU A 85 -7.31 22.60 -0.51
C GLU A 85 -8.84 22.66 -0.70
N THR A 86 -9.48 21.51 -0.94
CA THR A 86 -10.94 21.42 -1.06
C THR A 86 -11.67 21.77 0.24
N ALA A 87 -11.09 21.43 1.41
CA ALA A 87 -11.64 21.80 2.71
C ALA A 87 -11.51 23.30 3.01
N GLY A 88 -10.44 23.96 2.51
CA GLY A 88 -10.20 25.38 2.68
C GLY A 88 -11.07 26.30 1.81
N GLN A 89 -11.67 25.78 0.73
CA GLN A 89 -12.43 26.56 -0.24
C GLN A 89 -13.96 26.61 0.04
N ARG A 90 -14.40 26.17 1.22
CA ARG A 90 -15.79 26.24 1.71
C ARG A 90 -16.00 27.19 2.90
N GLY A 91 -15.02 28.04 3.20
CA GLY A 91 -15.16 29.17 4.14
C GLY A 91 -15.30 30.48 3.39
#